data_AF-A0A2U3F161-F1
#
_entry.id   AF-A0A2U3F161-F1
#
_cell.length_a   1.000
_cell.length_b   1.000
_cell.length_c   1.000
_cell.angle_alpha   90.00
_cell.angle_beta   90.00
_cell.angle_gamma   90.00
#
_symmetry.space_group_name_H-M   'P 1'
#
loop_
_entity.id
_entity.type
_entity.pdbx_description
1 polymer ?
#
loop_
_entity_poly.entity_id
_entity_poly.type
_entity_poly.pdbx_seq_one_letter_code
_entity_poly.pdbx_strand_id
1 'polypeptide(L)'
;MHHATPLITTIVGGLVLAFILGMIANKLRISPLVGYLLAGVLAGPFTPGFVADTKLAPELAELGVILLMFGVGLHFSLKDLMAVKSIAIPGAIAQIGVATLLG
;
A
#
# COMPACT_ATOMS: atom_id res chain seq x y z
N MET A 1 -26.58 -3.35 16.55
CA MET A 1 -26.39 -2.02 15.92
C MET A 1 -25.00 -1.38 16.19
N HIS A 2 -23.98 -2.10 16.71
CA HIS A 2 -22.64 -1.56 17.05
C HIS A 2 -21.49 -2.09 16.15
N HIS A 3 -21.77 -2.64 14.96
CA HIS A 3 -20.75 -3.32 14.13
C HIS A 3 -20.23 -2.47 12.95
N ALA A 4 -20.84 -1.33 12.65
CA ALA A 4 -20.41 -0.44 11.56
C ALA A 4 -19.36 0.60 11.98
N THR A 5 -19.24 0.88 13.28
CA THR A 5 -18.28 1.85 13.83
C THR A 5 -16.82 1.46 13.60
N PRO A 6 -16.36 0.19 13.77
CA PRO A 6 -14.94 -0.13 13.58
C PRO A 6 -14.48 0.02 12.13
N LEU A 7 -15.33 -0.27 11.15
CA LEU A 7 -15.00 -0.12 9.73
C LEU A 7 -14.82 1.36 9.37
N ILE A 8 -15.83 2.18 9.68
CA ILE A 8 -15.81 3.62 9.33
C ILE A 8 -14.66 4.31 10.05
N THR A 9 -14.44 4.02 11.33
CA THR A 9 -13.34 4.62 12.09
C THR A 9 -11.98 4.21 11.54
N THR A 10 -11.78 2.94 11.18
CA THR A 10 -10.54 2.45 10.57
C THR A 10 -10.26 3.12 9.23
N ILE A 11 -11.25 3.17 8.33
CA ILE A 11 -11.10 3.78 7.00
C ILE A 11 -10.85 5.29 7.12
N VAL A 12 -11.72 6.00 7.85
CA VAL A 12 -11.63 7.46 7.96
C VAL A 12 -10.37 7.86 8.71
N GLY A 13 -10.07 7.22 9.84
CA GLY A 13 -8.88 7.50 10.62
C GLY A 13 -7.60 7.22 9.83
N GLY A 14 -7.53 6.06 9.17
CA GLY A 14 -6.40 5.69 8.31
C GLY A 14 -6.18 6.65 7.14
N LEU A 15 -7.24 6.98 6.39
CA LEU A 15 -7.16 7.89 5.24
C LEU A 15 -6.81 9.31 5.65
N VAL A 16 -7.42 9.85 6.71
CA VAL A 16 -7.13 11.21 7.20
C VAL A 16 -5.70 11.30 7.69
N LEU A 17 -5.23 10.32 8.47
CA LEU A 17 -3.86 10.31 8.97
C LEU A 17 -2.84 10.18 7.82
N ALA A 18 -3.09 9.28 6.87
CA ALA A 18 -2.27 9.13 5.67
C ALA A 18 -2.24 10.42 4.85
N PHE A 19 -3.38 11.10 4.68
CA PHE A 19 -3.46 12.35 3.94
C PHE A 19 -2.66 13.48 4.62
N ILE A 20 -2.82 13.65 5.94
CA ILE A 20 -2.09 14.69 6.70
C ILE A 20 -0.58 14.44 6.63
N LEU A 21 -0.14 13.22 6.97
CA LEU A 21 1.29 12.89 6.98
C LEU A 21 1.89 12.85 5.58
N GLY A 22 1.14 12.38 4.57
CA GLY A 22 1.52 12.44 3.17
C GLY A 22 1.67 13.87 2.65
N MET A 23 0.79 14.78 3.06
CA MET A 23 0.90 16.21 2.75
C MET A 23 2.12 16.83 3.41
N ILE A 24 2.41 16.49 4.67
CA ILE A 24 3.62 16.94 5.38
C ILE A 24 4.88 16.41 4.67
N ALA A 25 4.91 15.11 4.33
CA ALA A 25 5.99 14.49 3.57
C ALA A 25 6.22 15.19 2.23
N ASN A 26 5.14 15.44 1.47
CA ASN A 26 5.21 16.17 0.20
C ASN A 26 5.74 17.61 0.38
N LYS A 27 5.30 18.31 1.44
CA LYS A 27 5.78 19.67 1.78
C LYS A 27 7.27 19.69 2.11
N LEU A 28 7.78 18.62 2.73
CA LEU A 28 9.20 18.42 3.01
C LEU A 28 10.01 17.91 1.80
N ARG A 29 9.37 17.79 0.62
CA ARG A 29 9.98 17.28 -0.63
C ARG A 29 10.48 15.84 -0.54
N ILE A 30 9.88 15.03 0.32
CA ILE A 30 10.09 13.58 0.36
C ILE A 30 8.90 12.85 -0.27
N SER A 31 9.08 11.58 -0.63
CA SER A 31 8.00 10.77 -1.22
C SER A 31 6.78 10.70 -0.27
N PRO A 32 5.55 11.01 -0.73
CA PRO A 32 4.34 10.89 0.08
C PRO A 32 4.12 9.50 0.66
N LEU A 33 4.65 8.46 0.01
CA LEU A 33 4.64 7.08 0.50
C LEU A 33 5.22 6.97 1.92
N VAL A 34 6.26 7.74 2.24
CA VAL A 34 6.85 7.77 3.58
C VAL A 34 5.81 8.25 4.61
N GLY A 35 5.02 9.28 4.26
CA GLY A 35 3.95 9.77 5.11
C GLY A 35 2.84 8.74 5.34
N TYR A 36 2.47 7.99 4.29
CA TYR A 36 1.47 6.91 4.40
C TYR A 36 1.95 5.76 5.28
N LEU A 37 3.24 5.38 5.15
CA LEU A 37 3.85 4.36 6.01
C LEU A 37 3.89 4.80 7.47
N LEU A 38 4.27 6.06 7.74
CA LEU A 38 4.24 6.62 9.08
C LEU A 38 2.83 6.65 9.66
N ALA A 39 1.81 6.93 8.84
CA ALA A 39 0.42 6.87 9.28
C ALA A 39 0.03 5.45 9.72
N GLY A 40 0.45 4.43 8.97
CA GLY A 40 0.24 3.03 9.33
C GLY A 40 0.93 2.65 10.65
N VAL A 41 2.17 3.13 10.87
CA VAL A 41 2.89 2.91 12.13
C VAL A 41 2.17 3.59 13.31
N LEU A 42 1.70 4.82 13.13
CA LEU A 42 1.00 5.58 14.17
C LEU A 42 -0.42 5.07 14.47
N ALA A 43 -1.08 4.47 13.49
CA ALA A 43 -2.38 3.82 13.66
C ALA A 43 -2.25 2.34 14.08
N GLY A 44 -1.03 1.86 14.32
CA GLY A 44 -0.75 0.48 14.72
C GLY A 44 -0.97 0.23 16.22
N PRO A 45 -0.96 -1.05 16.66
CA PRO A 45 -1.21 -1.42 18.06
C PRO A 45 -0.09 -1.00 19.03
N PHE A 46 1.07 -0.61 18.51
CA PHE A 46 2.26 -0.26 19.30
C PHE A 46 2.37 1.23 19.64
N THR A 47 1.45 2.05 19.15
CA THR A 47 1.42 3.50 19.38
C THR A 47 0.20 3.87 20.24
N PRO A 48 0.38 4.64 21.33
CA PRO A 48 -0.73 5.07 22.16
C PRO A 48 -1.63 6.03 21.38
N GLY A 49 -2.94 5.77 21.35
CA GLY A 49 -3.92 6.62 20.69
C GLY A 49 -4.91 5.83 19.82
N PHE A 50 -5.20 6.36 18.64
CA PHE A 50 -6.07 5.71 17.65
C PHE A 50 -5.38 4.46 17.09
N VAL A 51 -6.01 3.30 17.30
CA VAL A 51 -5.54 2.02 16.77
C VAL A 51 -6.58 1.51 15.77
N ALA A 52 -6.14 1.27 14.53
CA ALA A 52 -6.95 0.66 13.50
C ALA A 52 -7.32 -0.78 13.90
N ASP A 53 -8.50 -1.24 13.47
CA ASP A 53 -8.92 -2.62 13.75
C ASP A 53 -7.93 -3.59 13.08
N THR A 54 -7.27 -4.43 13.89
CA THR A 54 -6.19 -5.32 13.43
C THR A 54 -6.67 -6.48 12.56
N LYS A 55 -7.98 -6.70 12.45
CA LYS A 55 -8.57 -7.68 11.53
C LYS A 55 -9.05 -7.01 10.24
N LEU A 56 -9.71 -5.86 10.34
CA LEU A 56 -10.24 -5.15 9.17
C LEU A 56 -9.14 -4.45 8.36
N ALA A 57 -8.10 -3.91 9.01
CA ALA A 57 -7.05 -3.18 8.30
C ALA A 57 -6.29 -4.05 7.28
N PRO A 58 -5.87 -5.29 7.58
CA PRO A 58 -5.31 -6.20 6.58
C PRO A 58 -6.28 -6.51 5.43
N GLU A 59 -7.56 -6.79 5.71
CA GLU A 59 -8.56 -7.08 4.68
C GLU A 59 -8.75 -5.89 3.72
N LEU A 60 -8.79 -4.66 4.27
CA LEU A 60 -8.85 -3.43 3.48
C LEU A 60 -7.58 -3.21 2.65
N ALA A 61 -6.41 -3.55 3.20
CA ALA A 61 -5.14 -3.46 2.48
C ALA A 61 -5.08 -4.44 1.31
N GLU A 62 -5.55 -5.68 1.50
CA GLU A 62 -5.67 -6.67 0.43
C GLU A 62 -6.59 -6.17 -0.70
N LEU A 63 -7.77 -5.65 -0.36
CA LEU A 63 -8.65 -5.04 -1.34
C LEU A 63 -7.98 -3.88 -2.08
N GLY A 64 -7.25 -3.02 -1.36
CA GLY A 64 -6.50 -1.91 -1.96
C GLY A 64 -5.44 -2.39 -2.96
N VAL A 65 -4.68 -3.44 -2.61
CA VAL A 65 -3.68 -4.05 -3.51
C VAL A 65 -4.35 -4.69 -4.71
N ILE A 66 -5.46 -5.40 -4.53
CA ILE A 66 -6.23 -5.99 -5.65
C ILE A 66 -6.68 -4.89 -6.62
N LEU A 67 -7.26 -3.81 -6.11
CA LEU A 67 -7.69 -2.68 -6.93
C LEU A 67 -6.51 -2.02 -7.66
N LEU A 68 -5.37 -1.86 -6.99
CA LEU A 68 -4.15 -1.32 -7.60
C LEU A 68 -3.63 -2.25 -8.71
N MET A 69 -3.47 -3.54 -8.45
CA MET A 69 -2.98 -4.52 -9.42
C MET A 69 -3.95 -4.69 -10.59
N PHE A 70 -5.26 -4.60 -10.34
CA PHE A 70 -6.27 -4.55 -11.38
C PHE A 70 -6.12 -3.30 -12.26
N GLY A 71 -5.97 -2.12 -11.65
CA GLY A 71 -5.74 -0.87 -12.38
C GLY A 71 -4.45 -0.88 -13.21
N VAL A 72 -3.36 -1.45 -12.67
CA VAL A 72 -2.12 -1.67 -13.42
C VAL A 72 -2.37 -2.62 -14.59
N GLY A 73 -3.12 -3.70 -14.38
CA GLY A 73 -3.50 -4.66 -15.41
C GLY A 73 -4.31 -4.05 -16.56
N LEU A 74 -5.22 -3.11 -16.28
CA LEU A 74 -6.01 -2.42 -17.31
C LEU A 74 -5.14 -1.54 -18.23
N HIS A 75 -4.07 -0.95 -17.71
CA HIS A 75 -3.10 -0.18 -18.49
C HIS A 75 -2.00 -1.04 -19.11
N PHE A 76 -1.98 -2.35 -18.84
CA PHE A 76 -0.92 -3.25 -19.29
C PHE A 76 -1.17 -3.78 -20.71
N SER A 77 -0.25 -3.46 -21.63
CA SER A 77 -0.26 -4.02 -22.98
C SER A 77 0.57 -5.30 -23.02
N LEU A 78 -0.10 -6.44 -23.30
CA LEU A 78 0.60 -7.71 -23.56
C LEU A 78 1.60 -7.59 -24.72
N LYS A 79 1.29 -6.77 -25.72
CA LYS A 79 2.18 -6.55 -26.88
C LYS A 79 3.48 -5.89 -26.46
N ASP A 80 3.39 -4.91 -25.55
CA ASP A 80 4.55 -4.15 -25.07
C ASP A 80 5.46 -5.06 -24.23
N LEU A 81 4.86 -5.92 -23.39
CA LEU A 81 5.62 -6.96 -22.68
C LEU A 81 6.34 -7.90 -23.64
N MET A 82 5.65 -8.36 -24.68
CA MET A 82 6.26 -9.27 -25.66
C MET A 82 7.39 -8.63 -26.46
N ALA A 83 7.36 -7.32 -26.67
CA ALA A 83 8.43 -6.58 -27.33
C ALA A 83 9.73 -6.56 -26.50
N VAL A 84 9.63 -6.51 -25.16
CA VAL A 84 10.78 -6.47 -24.25
C VAL A 84 11.03 -7.80 -23.51
N LYS A 85 10.39 -8.89 -23.94
CA LYS A 85 10.38 -10.20 -23.24
C LYS A 85 11.77 -10.72 -22.85
N SER A 86 12.76 -10.49 -23.70
CA SER A 86 14.12 -11.01 -23.53
C SER A 86 14.88 -10.33 -22.39
N ILE A 87 14.45 -9.13 -21.98
CA ILE A 87 15.06 -8.37 -20.89
C ILE A 87 14.12 -8.41 -19.67
N ALA A 88 12.84 -8.16 -19.87
CA ALA A 88 11.86 -8.04 -18.80
C ALA A 88 11.66 -9.37 -18.04
N ILE A 89 11.53 -10.51 -18.73
CA ILE A 89 11.24 -11.80 -18.08
C ILE A 89 12.45 -12.29 -17.26
N PRO A 90 13.67 -12.41 -17.82
CA PRO A 90 14.82 -12.83 -17.04
C PRO A 90 15.16 -11.83 -15.92
N GLY A 91 15.04 -10.53 -16.20
CA GLY A 91 15.27 -9.47 -15.22
C GLY A 91 14.33 -9.56 -14.03
N ALA A 92 13.03 -9.73 -14.26
CA ALA A 92 12.04 -9.90 -13.19
C ALA A 92 12.30 -11.16 -12.37
N ILE A 93 12.54 -12.31 -13.02
CA ILE A 93 12.81 -13.58 -12.32
C ILE A 93 14.08 -13.47 -11.46
N ALA A 94 15.16 -12.92 -12.02
CA ALA A 94 16.41 -12.74 -11.30
C ALA A 94 16.26 -11.76 -10.13
N GLN A 95 15.60 -10.61 -10.35
CA GLN A 95 15.38 -9.60 -9.31
C GLN A 95 14.53 -10.15 -8.16
N ILE A 96 13.42 -10.83 -8.47
CA ILE A 96 12.55 -11.45 -7.47
C ILE A 96 13.32 -12.54 -6.71
N GLY A 97 14.03 -13.41 -7.41
CA GLY A 97 14.82 -14.48 -6.80
C GLY A 97 15.90 -13.94 -5.85
N VAL A 98 16.67 -12.95 -6.30
CA VAL A 98 17.72 -12.31 -5.49
C VAL A 98 17.12 -11.58 -4.29
N ALA A 99 16.07 -10.77 -4.49
CA ALA A 99 15.41 -10.08 -3.38
C ALA A 99 14.89 -11.09 -2.33
N THR A 100 14.20 -12.14 -2.78
CA THR A 100 13.68 -13.18 -1.87
C THR A 100 14.78 -13.91 -1.09
N LEU A 101 15.95 -14.12 -1.70
CA LEU A 101 17.08 -14.76 -1.04
C LEU A 101 17.81 -13.86 -0.04
N LEU A 102 17.81 -12.54 -0.27
CA LEU A 102 18.46 -11.56 0.60
C LEU A 102 17.57 -11.12 1.77
N GLY A 103 16.25 -11.24 1.64
CA GLY A 103 15.25 -10.80 2.63
C GLY A 103 14.73 -9.40 2.33
#